data_AF-A0A9D4MDD4-F1
#
_entry.id   AF-A0A9D4MDD4-F1
#
_cell.length_a   1.000
_cell.length_b   1.000
_cell.length_c   1.000
_cell.angle_alpha   90.00
_cell.angle_beta   90.00
_cell.angle_gamma   90.00
#
_symmetry.space_group_name_H-M   'P 1'
#
loop_
_entity.id
_entity.type
_entity.pdbx_description
1 polymer ?
#
loop_
_entity_poly.entity_id
_entity_poly.type
_entity_poly.pdbx_seq_one_letter_code
_entity_poly.pdbx_strand_id
1 'polypeptide(L)' 'MLLKCCVVIPMTSVQCERGFSTQNRINSKSRTLLKSKALDDLMRISKDGPTPGNFDFGCALQKWKSLKVRKLYYK' A
#
# COMPACT_ATOMS: atom_id res chain seq x y z
N MET A 1 11.30 -29.33 10.25
CA MET A 1 10.17 -28.40 10.06
C MET A 1 10.27 -27.19 11.01
N LEU A 2 10.47 -27.39 12.32
CA LEU A 2 10.60 -26.31 13.31
C LEU A 2 11.77 -25.34 13.05
N LEU A 3 12.93 -25.84 12.62
CA LEU A 3 14.10 -24.99 12.31
C LEU A 3 13.80 -23.94 11.23
N LYS A 4 12.96 -24.27 10.24
CA LYS A 4 12.56 -23.33 9.18
C LYS A 4 11.68 -22.19 9.72
N CYS A 5 10.87 -22.48 10.75
CA CYS A 5 10.04 -21.48 11.41
C CYS A 5 10.88 -20.50 12.25
N CYS A 6 11.96 -20.96 12.88
CA CYS A 6 12.84 -20.08 13.67
C CYS A 6 13.55 -19.03 12.80
N VAL A 7 13.88 -19.36 11.54
CA VAL A 7 14.59 -18.45 10.63
C VAL A 7 13.72 -17.28 10.15
N VAL A 8 12.39 -17.40 10.20
CA VAL A 8 11.48 -16.31 9.78
C VAL A 8 11.15 -15.34 10.92
N ILE A 9 11.56 -15.64 12.16
CA ILE A 9 11.34 -14.74 13.29
C ILE A 9 12.35 -13.60 13.20
N PRO A 10 11.91 -12.34 13.04
CA PRO A 10 12.81 -11.22 12.98
C PRO A 10 13.48 -11.02 14.36
N MET A 11 14.81 -10.99 14.38
CA MET A 11 15.60 -10.74 15.60
C MET A 11 15.56 -9.26 16.05
N THR A 12 15.11 -8.36 15.17
CA THR A 12 15.12 -6.91 15.42
C THR A 12 13.81 -6.23 15.02
N SER A 13 13.49 -5.12 15.68
CA SER A 13 12.32 -4.26 15.39
C SER A 13 12.49 -3.35 14.18
N VAL A 14 13.66 -3.35 13.53
CA VAL A 14 14.00 -2.41 12.44
C VAL A 14 12.99 -2.45 11.30
N GLN A 15 12.42 -3.62 10.99
CA GLN A 15 11.39 -3.75 9.95
C GLN A 15 10.09 -3.04 10.34
N CYS A 16 9.71 -3.09 11.62
CA CYS A 16 8.54 -2.39 12.14
C CYS A 16 8.75 -0.86 12.10
N GLU A 17 9.93 -0.38 12.48
CA GLU A 17 10.28 1.06 12.43
C GLU A 17 10.24 1.62 11.00
N ARG A 18 10.70 0.84 10.01
CA ARG A 18 10.55 1.18 8.59
C ARG A 18 9.09 1.20 8.15
N GLY A 19 8.28 0.29 8.69
CA GLY A 19 6.83 0.27 8.51
C GLY A 19 6.16 1.55 9.02
N PHE A 20 6.45 1.96 10.26
CA PHE A 20 5.95 3.20 10.84
C PHE A 20 6.42 4.45 10.07
N SER A 21 7.68 4.48 9.65
CA SER A 21 8.20 5.56 8.81
C SER A 21 7.44 5.66 7.49
N THR A 22 7.13 4.52 6.88
CA THR A 22 6.32 4.45 5.65
C THR A 22 4.88 4.88 5.89
N GLN A 23 4.28 4.43 7.00
CA GLN A 23 2.94 4.84 7.42
C GLN A 23 2.87 6.36 7.61
N ASN A 24 3.86 6.99 8.24
CA ASN A 24 3.91 8.44 8.45
C ASN A 24 4.07 9.21 7.14
N ARG A 25 4.85 8.68 6.18
CA ARG A 25 4.96 9.28 4.84
C ARG A 25 3.62 9.20 4.08
N ILE A 26 2.86 8.13 4.28
CA ILE A 26 1.56 7.90 3.67
C ILE A 26 0.49 8.77 4.36
N ASN A 27 0.35 8.71 5.68
CA ASN A 27 -0.50 9.57 6.51
C ASN A 27 0.21 10.90 6.81
N SER A 28 0.41 11.70 5.76
CA SER A 28 0.93 13.05 5.92
C SER A 28 -0.10 13.96 6.60
N LYS A 29 0.34 15.15 7.05
CA LYS A 29 -0.54 16.16 7.68
C LYS A 29 -1.79 16.51 6.86
N SER A 30 -1.69 16.44 5.52
CA SER A 30 -2.80 16.70 4.60
C SER A 30 -3.73 15.51 4.39
N ARG A 31 -3.32 14.30 4.79
CA ARG A 31 -4.00 13.04 4.52
C ARG A 31 -4.10 12.18 5.77
N THR A 32 -4.73 12.74 6.80
CA THR A 32 -4.86 12.14 8.15
C THR A 32 -6.06 11.19 8.30
N LEU A 33 -7.02 11.20 7.38
CA LEU A 33 -8.29 10.45 7.48
C LEU A 33 -8.36 9.19 6.61
N LEU A 34 -7.23 8.53 6.36
CA LEU A 34 -7.27 7.25 5.64
C LEU A 34 -7.92 6.18 6.51
N LYS A 35 -8.91 5.47 5.94
CA LYS A 35 -9.44 4.25 6.55
C LYS A 35 -8.32 3.24 6.71
N SER A 36 -8.32 2.49 7.81
CA SER A 36 -7.30 1.47 8.11
C SER A 36 -7.01 0.54 6.92
N LYS A 37 -8.06 0.04 6.25
CA LYS A 37 -7.93 -0.79 5.04
C LYS A 37 -7.16 -0.09 3.91
N ALA A 38 -7.48 1.17 3.63
CA ALA A 38 -6.81 1.93 2.58
C ALA A 38 -5.35 2.23 2.94
N LEU A 39 -5.07 2.48 4.22
CA LEU A 39 -3.72 2.67 4.72
C LEU A 39 -2.88 1.40 4.56
N ASP A 40 -3.43 0.24 4.94
CA ASP A 40 -2.79 -1.08 4.78
C ASP A 40 -2.49 -1.39 3.31
N ASP A 41 -3.48 -1.22 2.43
CA ASP A 41 -3.30 -1.41 0.98
C ASP A 41 -2.17 -0.52 0.43
N LEU A 42 -2.09 0.75 0.86
CA LEU A 42 -1.05 1.67 0.43
C LEU A 42 0.33 1.36 1.00
N MET A 43 0.40 0.91 2.26
CA MET A 43 1.64 0.44 2.86
C MET A 43 2.19 -0.76 2.10
N ARG A 44 1.32 -1.72 1.75
CA ARG A 44 1.68 -2.88 0.94
C ARG A 44 2.12 -2.50 -0.46
N ILE A 45 1.41 -1.58 -1.14
CA ILE A 45 1.85 -1.05 -2.44
C ILE A 45 3.21 -0.36 -2.32
N SER A 46 3.44 0.41 -1.25
CA SER A 46 4.73 1.08 -1.06
C SER A 46 5.89 0.12 -0.78
N LYS A 47 5.62 -1.07 -0.24
CA LYS A 47 6.64 -2.06 0.13
C LYS A 47 6.92 -3.04 -1.01
N ASP A 48 5.86 -3.60 -1.59
CA ASP A 48 5.93 -4.72 -2.53
C ASP A 48 5.52 -4.32 -3.96
N GLY A 49 5.02 -3.11 -4.15
CA GLY A 49 4.56 -2.62 -5.45
C GLY A 49 5.71 -2.16 -6.36
N PRO A 50 5.46 -2.07 -7.68
CA PRO A 50 6.44 -1.57 -8.63
C PRO A 50 6.75 -0.09 -8.37
N THR A 51 7.94 0.33 -8.77
CA THR A 51 8.28 1.75 -8.80
C THR A 51 7.34 2.51 -9.74
N PRO A 52 7.13 3.82 -9.53
CA PRO A 52 6.22 4.59 -10.38
C PRO A 52 6.55 4.51 -11.88
N GLY A 53 7.85 4.46 -12.24
CA GLY A 53 8.26 4.33 -13.64
C GLY A 53 7.93 2.97 -14.29
N ASN A 54 7.75 1.92 -13.48
CA ASN A 54 7.45 0.56 -13.95
C ASN A 54 5.97 0.21 -13.80
N PHE A 55 5.15 1.13 -13.30
CA PHE A 55 3.72 0.90 -13.12
C PHE A 55 2.94 1.33 -14.36
N ASP A 56 2.15 0.41 -14.93
CA ASP A 56 1.27 0.71 -16.05
C ASP A 56 0.00 1.44 -15.57
N PHE A 57 0.10 2.77 -15.55
CA PHE A 57 -1.02 3.65 -15.24
C PHE A 57 -2.16 3.54 -16.27
N GLY A 58 -1.86 3.19 -17.52
CA GLY A 58 -2.86 3.05 -18.58
C GLY A 58 -3.79 1.88 -18.29
N CYS A 59 -3.23 0.70 -18.02
CA CYS A 59 -3.98 -0.48 -17.63
C CYS A 59 -4.77 -0.24 -16.33
N ALA A 60 -4.13 0.36 -15.32
CA ALA A 60 -4.80 0.70 -14.07
C ALA A 60 -6.00 1.65 -14.27
N LEU A 61 -5.85 2.66 -15.12
CA LEU A 61 -6.93 3.61 -15.44
C LEU A 61 -8.08 2.92 -16.18
N GLN A 62 -7.79 2.06 -17.15
CA GLN A 62 -8.83 1.32 -17.88
C GLN A 62 -9.61 0.38 -16.95
N LYS A 63 -8.90 -0.34 -16.08
CA LYS A 63 -9.51 -1.17 -15.05
C LYS A 63 -10.35 -0.32 -14.10
N TRP A 64 -9.83 0.82 -13.65
CA TRP A 64 -10.56 1.75 -12.78
C TRP A 64 -11.84 2.28 -13.44
N LYS A 65 -11.82 2.62 -14.74
CA LYS A 65 -13.00 3.03 -15.52
C LYS A 65 -14.05 1.92 -15.64
N SER A 66 -13.62 0.66 -15.77
CA SER A 66 -14.53 -0.49 -15.87
C SER A 66 -15.22 -0.86 -14.55
N LEU A 67 -14.71 -0.40 -13.41
CA LEU A 67 -15.35 -0.61 -12.11
C LEU A 67 -16.63 0.22 -12.05
N LYS A 68 -17.78 -0.44 -12.27
CA LYS A 68 -19.17 0.08 -12.35
C LYS A 68 -19.65 1.04 -11.23
N VAL A 69 -18.84 1.34 -10.22
CA VAL A 69 -19.30 1.93 -8.95
C VAL A 69 -19.19 3.46 -8.89
N ARG A 70 -18.65 4.15 -9.89
CA ARG A 70 -18.63 5.63 -9.87
C ARG A 70 -19.43 6.20 -11.03
N LYS A 71 -20.71 6.48 -10.76
CA LYS A 71 -21.43 7.58 -11.44
C LYS A 71 -20.68 8.87 -11.10
N LEU A 72 -19.57 9.13 -11.78
CA LEU A 72 -19.06 10.50 -11.91
C LEU A 72 -20.24 11.26 -12.50
N TYR A 73 -20.85 12.11 -11.69
CA TYR A 73 -22.04 12.89 -12.01
C TYR A 73 -21.97 13.34 -13.48
N TYR A 74 -22.76 12.68 -14.33
CA TYR A 74 -23.07 13.19 -15.64
C TYR A 74 -23.83 14.50 -15.40
N LYS A 75 -23.28 15.59 -15.93
CA LYS A 75 -23.95 16.88 -16.02
C LYS A 75 -24.60 16.97 -17.40
#